data_AF-A0A7V2Q7X8-F1
#
_entry.id   AF-A0A7V2Q7X8-F1
#
_cell.length_a   1.000
_cell.length_b   1.000
_cell.length_c   1.000
_cell.angle_alpha   90.00
_cell.angle_beta   90.00
_cell.angle_gamma   90.00
#
_symmetry.space_group_name_H-M   'P 1'
#
loop_
_entity.id
_entity.type
_entity.pdbx_description
1 polymer ?
#
loop_
_entity_poly.entity_id
_entity_poly.type
_entity_poly.pdbx_seq_one_letter_code
_entity_poly.pdbx_strand_id
1 'polypeptide(L)' 'MTHDRIDINPVIMFGKPVIKTTRITVEHILRKLAGGMLIDEILDDHPHLTLDDVYAAAKTLKVSENLQGLIRSSRPSVF' A
#
# COMPACT_ATOMS: atom_id res chain seq x y z
N MET A 1 14.13 -9.48 9.53
CA MET A 1 14.93 -9.01 8.38
C MET A 1 13.96 -8.53 7.32
N THR A 2 13.87 -7.30 6.86
CA THR A 2 14.32 -5.95 7.25
C THR A 2 13.34 -5.07 6.46
N HIS A 3 12.86 -3.96 7.01
CA HIS A 3 11.99 -3.02 6.28
C HIS A 3 12.84 -2.23 5.25
N ASP A 4 13.58 -2.92 4.37
CA ASP A 4 14.62 -2.30 3.54
C ASP A 4 14.06 -1.51 2.36
N ARG A 5 12.76 -1.57 2.10
CA ARG A 5 12.10 -0.89 0.98
C ARG A 5 11.18 0.25 1.40
N ILE A 6 10.92 0.43 2.69
CA ILE A 6 10.07 1.51 3.21
C ILE A 6 10.93 2.51 3.97
N ASP A 7 10.81 3.78 3.60
CA ASP A 7 11.41 4.90 4.32
C ASP A 7 10.33 5.60 5.17
N ILE A 8 10.71 6.00 6.38
CA ILE A 8 9.88 6.76 7.30
C ILE A 8 10.75 7.94 7.75
N ASN A 9 10.56 9.08 7.08
CA ASN A 9 11.29 10.29 7.39
C ASN A 9 10.30 11.38 7.83
N PRO A 10 10.37 11.90 9.07
CA PRO A 10 9.43 12.92 9.56
C PRO A 10 9.44 14.22 8.75
N VAL A 11 10.53 14.48 8.01
CA VAL A 11 10.69 15.65 7.14
C VAL A 11 10.05 15.43 5.76
N ILE A 12 9.76 14.18 5.38
CA ILE A 12 9.18 13.82 4.08
C ILE A 12 7.73 13.34 4.29
N MET A 13 6.78 13.89 3.53
CA MET A 13 5.36 13.47 3.57
C MET A 13 4.77 13.42 5.00
N PHE A 14 5.22 14.32 5.90
CA PHE A 14 4.81 14.38 7.31
C PHE A 14 5.08 13.09 8.11
N GLY A 15 6.15 12.36 7.79
CA GLY A 15 6.49 11.11 8.47
C GLY A 15 5.66 9.91 8.04
N LYS A 16 4.88 10.04 6.96
CA LYS A 16 4.17 8.89 6.38
C LYS A 16 5.16 7.89 5.78
N PRO A 17 4.94 6.58 5.96
CA PRO A 17 5.75 5.56 5.30
C PRO A 17 5.64 5.66 3.78
N VAL A 18 6.79 5.72 3.11
CA VAL A 18 6.92 5.83 1.65
C VAL A 18 7.81 4.71 1.13
N ILE A 19 7.54 4.24 -0.09
CA ILE A 19 8.44 3.31 -0.77
C ILE A 19 9.73 4.06 -1.10
N LYS A 20 10.88 3.48 -0.73
CA LYS A 20 12.21 4.06 -0.97
C LYS A 20 12.36 4.46 -2.43
N THR A 21 13.15 5.51 -2.65
CA THR A 21 13.43 6.11 -3.97
C THR A 21 12.20 6.61 -4.75
N THR A 22 11.02 6.58 -4.15
CA THR A 22 9.78 7.12 -4.72
C THR A 22 9.14 8.17 -3.81
N ARG A 23 8.10 8.84 -4.32
CA ARG A 23 7.17 9.64 -3.50
C ARG A 23 5.82 8.95 -3.35
N ILE A 24 5.80 7.61 -3.45
CA ILE A 24 4.58 6.80 -3.35
C ILE A 24 4.45 6.32 -1.91
N THR A 25 3.36 6.72 -1.26
CA THR A 25 3.10 6.32 0.13
C THR A 25 2.62 4.87 0.20
N VAL A 26 2.95 4.19 1.30
CA VAL A 26 2.41 2.86 1.61
C VAL A 26 0.88 2.90 1.59
N GLU A 27 0.30 3.96 2.16
CA GLU A 27 -1.15 4.22 2.18
C GLU A 27 -1.78 4.25 0.77
N HIS A 28 -1.07 4.81 -0.22
CA HIS A 28 -1.54 4.86 -1.60
C HIS A 28 -1.65 3.46 -2.21
N ILE A 29 -0.63 2.62 -2.02
CA ILE A 29 -0.64 1.22 -2.49
C ILE A 29 -1.72 0.41 -1.78
N LEU A 30 -1.86 0.56 -0.46
CA LEU A 30 -2.88 -0.13 0.32
C LEU A 30 -4.29 0.25 -0.13
N ARG A 31 -4.55 1.51 -0.50
CA ARG A 31 -5.84 1.92 -1.06
C ARG A 31 -6.13 1.27 -2.41
N LYS A 32 -5.15 1.17 -3.30
CA LYS A 32 -5.32 0.49 -4.59
C LYS A 32 -5.67 -0.98 -4.40
N LEU A 33 -4.93 -1.67 -3.52
CA LEU A 33 -5.21 -3.06 -3.14
C LEU A 33 -6.59 -3.21 -2.49
N ALA A 34 -6.97 -2.32 -1.57
CA ALA A 34 -8.30 -2.33 -0.93
C ALA A 34 -9.44 -2.04 -1.92
N GLY A 35 -9.17 -1.28 -2.99
CA GLY A 35 -10.07 -1.07 -4.12
C GLY A 35 -10.20 -2.27 -5.07
N GLY A 36 -9.47 -3.37 -4.82
CA GLY A 36 -9.51 -4.58 -5.61
C GLY A 36 -8.59 -4.59 -6.83
N MET A 37 -7.70 -3.61 -6.96
CA MET A 37 -6.70 -3.56 -8.04
C MET A 37 -5.69 -4.71 -7.87
N LEU A 38 -5.37 -5.38 -8.98
CA LEU A 38 -4.36 -6.44 -9.00
C LEU A 38 -2.95 -5.84 -8.91
N ILE A 39 -1.99 -6.65 -8.46
CA ILE A 39 -0.61 -6.19 -8.32
C ILE A 39 -0.02 -5.78 -9.67
N ASP A 40 -0.29 -6.54 -10.74
CA ASP A 40 0.21 -6.22 -12.08
C ASP A 40 -0.31 -4.87 -12.58
N GLU A 41 -1.59 -4.55 -12.33
CA GLU A 41 -2.18 -3.25 -12.65
C GLU A 41 -1.53 -2.11 -11.84
N ILE A 42 -1.16 -2.37 -10.58
CA ILE A 42 -0.44 -1.40 -9.75
C ILE A 42 0.97 -1.13 -10.30
N LEU A 43 1.64 -2.16 -10.83
CA LEU A 43 2.97 -2.05 -11.43
C LEU A 43 2.90 -1.35 -12.80
N ASP A 44 1.86 -1.59 -13.58
CA ASP A 44 1.61 -0.89 -14.84
C ASP A 44 1.36 0.62 -14.61
N ASP A 45 0.58 0.96 -13.57
CA ASP A 45 0.34 2.35 -13.16
C ASP A 45 1.60 3.02 -12.57
N HIS A 46 2.54 2.23 -12.04
CA HIS A 46 3.77 2.73 -11.43
C HIS A 46 4.99 1.91 -11.88
N PRO A 47 5.51 2.16 -13.10
CA PRO A 47 6.61 1.38 -13.67
C PRO A 47 7.93 1.43 -12.89
N HIS A 48 8.03 2.35 -11.92
CA HIS A 48 9.18 2.49 -11.02
C HIS A 48 9.09 1.59 -9.79
N LEU A 49 7.95 0.95 -9.57
CA LEU A 49 7.77 -0.01 -8.49
C LEU A 49 8.18 -1.39 -8.94
N THR A 50 8.74 -2.13 -7.99
CA THR A 50 8.95 -3.56 -8.13
C THR A 50 7.90 -4.34 -7.35
N LEU A 51 7.71 -5.60 -7.72
CA LEU A 51 6.82 -6.52 -7.00
C LEU A 51 7.12 -6.55 -5.49
N ASP A 52 8.41 -6.54 -5.12
CA ASP A 52 8.85 -6.51 -3.74
C ASP A 52 8.43 -5.24 -2.99
N ASP A 53 8.32 -4.09 -3.68
CA ASP A 53 7.90 -2.83 -3.07
C ASP A 53 6.41 -2.87 -2.70
N VAL A 54 5.59 -3.47 -3.57
CA VAL A 54 4.16 -3.69 -3.32
C VAL A 54 3.98 -4.65 -2.13
N TYR A 55 4.74 -5.75 -2.08
CA TYR A 55 4.72 -6.66 -0.95
C TYR A 55 5.22 -6.01 0.36
N ALA A 56 6.25 -5.17 0.29
CA ALA A 56 6.73 -4.43 1.45
C ALA A 56 5.66 -3.46 1.98
N ALA A 57 4.94 -2.77 1.09
CA ALA A 57 3.82 -1.92 1.46
C ALA A 57 2.68 -2.74 2.11
N ALA A 58 2.31 -3.88 1.52
CA ALA A 58 1.29 -4.78 2.07
C ALA A 58 1.68 -5.33 3.45
N LYS A 59 2.94 -5.69 3.66
CA LYS A 59 3.46 -6.19 4.95
C LYS A 59 3.49 -5.14 6.05
N THR A 60 3.50 -3.84 5.70
CA THR A 60 3.52 -2.74 6.67
C THR A 60 2.19 -2.61 7.44
N LEU A 61 1.14 -3.34 7.05
CA LEU A 61 -0.09 -3.55 7.83
C LEU A 61 0.22 -4.23 9.18
N LYS A 62 0.69 -3.46 10.17
CA LYS A 62 0.37 -3.73 11.57
C LYS A 62 -1.10 -3.40 11.72
N VAL A 63 -1.94 -4.42 11.78
CA VAL A 63 -3.38 -4.30 12.00
C VAL A 63 -3.60 -3.63 13.36
N SER A 64 -3.75 -2.31 13.38
CA SER A 64 -4.39 -1.61 14.50
C SER A 64 -5.90 -1.77 14.31
N GLU A 65 -6.45 -2.89 14.78
CA GLU A 65 -7.86 -3.22 15.09
C GLU A 65 -9.06 -2.63 14.29
N ASN A 66 -8.88 -2.01 13.11
CA ASN A 66 -9.98 -1.30 12.44
C ASN A 66 -10.05 -1.48 10.91
N LEU A 67 -9.36 -2.48 10.34
CA LEU A 67 -9.50 -2.79 8.90
C LEU A 67 -10.58 -3.85 8.58
N GLN A 68 -11.11 -4.56 9.58
CA GLN A 68 -12.20 -5.53 9.38
C GLN A 68 -13.49 -4.86 8.87
N GLY A 69 -13.65 -3.54 9.06
CA GLY A 69 -14.79 -2.78 8.56
C GLY A 69 -14.71 -2.41 7.07
N LEU A 70 -13.52 -2.33 6.48
CA LEU A 70 -13.35 -1.87 5.09
C LEU A 70 -13.43 -3.02 4.07
N ILE A 71 -12.94 -4.21 4.44
CA ILE A 71 -13.01 -5.41 3.59
C ILE A 71 -14.47 -5.95 3.51
N ARG A 72 -15.32 -5.63 4.49
CA ARG A 72 -16.72 -6.08 4.53
C ARG A 72 -17.73 -5.13 3.89
N SER A 73 -17.38 -3.87 3.59
CA SER A 73 -18.35 -2.87 3.13
C SER A 73 -18.31 -2.58 1.63
N SER A 74 -17.35 -3.12 0.87
CA SER A 74 -17.26 -2.91 -0.58
C SER A 74 -17.59 -4.17 -1.37
N ARG A 75 -18.84 -4.64 -1.21
CA ARG A 75 -19.68 -5.32 -2.22
C ARG A 75 -21.06 -5.60 -1.61
N PRO A 76 -22.11 -5.04 -2.22
CA PRO A 76 -23.09 -5.94 -2.81
C PRO A 76 -23.15 -5.65 -4.31
N SER A 77 -22.79 -6.66 -5.09
CA SER A 77 -23.19 -6.72 -6.50
C SER A 77 -24.21 -7.83 -6.60
N VAL A 78 -25.51 -7.53 -6.51
CA VAL A 78 -26.52 -8.24 -7.31
C VAL A 78 -27.81 -7.41 -7.42
N PHE A 79 -28.22 -7.19 -8.68
CA PHE A 79 -29.48 -6.64 -9.21
C PHE A 79 -29.76 -5.13 -9.09
#